data_AF-A0A453DRA5-F1
#
_entry.id   AF-A0A453DRA5-F1
#
_cell.length_a   1.000
_cell.length_b   1.000
_cell.length_c   1.000
_cell.angle_alpha   90.00
_cell.angle_beta   90.00
_cell.angle_gamma   90.00
#
_symmetry.space_group_name_H-M   'P 1'
#
loop_
_entity.id
_entity.type
_entity.pdbx_description
1 polymer ?
#
loop_
_entity_poly.entity_id
_entity_poly.type
_entity_poly.pdbx_seq_one_letter_code
_entity_poly.pdbx_strand_id
1 'polypeptide(L)'
;MRQWMLRITSYADRLLEDLDDLDWPESIKEMQRNWIGRSEGAELEFCAVDQEGHDLGAKLTVYTTRPDTIFGATYLVVAPEHVLLPSLTSEEQRAHVEEYTEVAARKSELERTELQKEKTGVFSGSYAKNPATGEIIPIWVADYVLASYGTGAIMAVPAHDSRDHEFALKYELPIIKVVSPPNGNCDPEEAYADDGIMINSSSSSSGLNINGMLSQDAALEVTSWVESNGFGKKKVNYKLRDWLFARQRYWGEPFPVIYLDDTNEMVPLTENQLPLTLPELDDFTPTGTGEPPLTKAADWVRTTDVLTGKPARRETSTMPQWAGSCWYYLRFMDPKNSSTLVDKAKESYWGPVDIYVGGAEHSVLHLLYARFWHKVLILIQYKNLPFY
;
A
#
# COMPACT_ATOMS: atom_id res chain seq x y z
N MET A 1 2.72 17.02 -1.13
CA MET A 1 3.66 17.49 -0.09
C MET A 1 4.53 16.30 0.35
N ARG A 2 5.84 16.46 0.53
CA ARG A 2 6.69 15.39 1.09
C ARG A 2 6.32 15.20 2.57
N GLN A 3 6.25 13.95 3.03
CA GLN A 3 5.84 13.61 4.39
C GLN A 3 6.71 12.49 4.96
N TRP A 4 6.81 12.43 6.29
CA TRP A 4 7.47 11.35 7.00
C TRP A 4 6.56 10.12 7.09
N MET A 5 7.10 8.97 6.71
CA MET A 5 6.41 7.69 6.71
C MET A 5 7.23 6.69 7.54
N LEU A 6 6.58 5.97 8.48
CA LEU A 6 7.20 4.82 9.13
C LEU A 6 6.87 3.55 8.36
N ARG A 7 7.91 2.76 8.05
CA ARG A 7 7.80 1.53 7.24
C ARG A 7 7.25 0.35 8.05
N ILE A 8 6.02 0.49 8.57
CA ILE A 8 5.32 -0.56 9.33
C ILE A 8 5.03 -1.79 8.46
N THR A 9 4.91 -1.63 7.14
CA THR A 9 4.68 -2.73 6.20
C THR A 9 5.79 -3.78 6.21
N SER A 10 7.03 -3.40 6.56
CA SER A 10 8.14 -4.36 6.75
C SER A 10 7.96 -5.28 7.95
N TYR A 11 6.97 -5.03 8.80
CA TYR A 11 6.60 -5.87 9.94
C TYR A 11 5.26 -6.57 9.72
N ALA A 12 4.62 -6.46 8.55
CA ALA A 12 3.25 -6.93 8.32
C ALA A 12 3.05 -8.42 8.61
N ASP A 13 3.90 -9.31 8.09
CA ASP A 13 3.86 -10.75 8.39
C ASP A 13 3.97 -11.01 9.89
N ARG A 14 5.01 -10.45 10.53
CA ARG A 14 5.24 -10.58 11.98
C ARG A 14 4.13 -9.97 12.84
N LEU A 15 3.40 -8.98 12.32
CA LEU A 15 2.25 -8.40 13.00
C LEU A 15 1.00 -9.26 12.80
N LEU A 16 0.94 -10.07 11.75
CA LEU A 16 -0.17 -10.98 11.48
C LEU A 16 0.00 -12.29 12.24
N GLU A 17 1.16 -12.94 12.11
CA GLU A 17 1.49 -14.24 12.73
C GLU A 17 1.35 -14.18 14.26
N ASP A 18 1.94 -13.16 14.89
CA ASP A 18 1.86 -12.96 16.34
C ASP A 18 0.43 -12.77 16.89
N LEU A 19 -0.60 -12.53 16.06
CA LEU A 19 -1.97 -12.40 16.57
C LEU A 19 -2.51 -13.73 17.11
N ASP A 20 -2.05 -14.85 16.56
CA ASP A 20 -2.58 -16.17 16.91
C ASP A 20 -2.25 -16.54 18.36
N ASP A 21 -1.07 -16.12 18.84
CA ASP A 21 -0.60 -16.38 20.20
C ASP A 21 -1.13 -15.42 21.27
N LEU A 22 -1.82 -14.33 20.89
CA LEU A 22 -2.31 -13.34 21.85
C LEU A 22 -3.59 -13.81 22.55
N ASP A 23 -3.68 -13.64 23.87
CA ASP A 23 -4.94 -13.83 24.62
C ASP A 23 -5.83 -12.57 24.52
N TRP A 24 -6.26 -12.25 23.30
CA TRP A 24 -7.09 -11.09 22.96
C TRP A 24 -8.46 -11.53 22.44
N PRO A 25 -9.52 -10.72 22.56
CA PRO A 25 -10.81 -11.02 21.95
C PRO A 25 -10.68 -11.22 20.43
N GLU A 26 -11.29 -12.28 19.90
CA GLU A 26 -11.16 -12.64 18.49
C GLU A 26 -11.59 -11.52 17.55
N SER A 27 -12.62 -10.75 17.92
CA SER A 27 -13.06 -9.58 17.16
C SER A 27 -11.95 -8.53 16.95
N ILE A 28 -11.08 -8.32 17.94
CA ILE A 28 -9.95 -7.39 17.84
C ILE A 28 -8.87 -7.96 16.93
N LYS A 29 -8.60 -9.27 17.02
CA LYS A 29 -7.67 -9.97 16.13
C LYS A 29 -8.14 -9.91 14.69
N GLU A 30 -9.40 -10.24 14.42
CA GLU A 30 -10.04 -10.16 13.10
C GLU A 30 -9.96 -8.74 12.52
N MET A 31 -10.24 -7.71 13.32
CA MET A 31 -10.07 -6.32 12.88
C MET A 31 -8.63 -6.04 12.43
N GLN A 32 -7.61 -6.50 13.16
CA GLN A 32 -6.21 -6.35 12.74
C GLN A 32 -5.87 -7.20 11.51
N ARG A 33 -6.33 -8.46 11.42
CA ARG A 33 -6.10 -9.30 10.23
C ARG A 33 -6.68 -8.66 8.98
N ASN A 34 -7.90 -8.13 9.08
CA ASN A 34 -8.58 -7.43 7.98
C ASN A 34 -7.89 -6.11 7.60
N TRP A 35 -7.39 -5.37 8.60
CA TRP A 35 -6.67 -4.12 8.39
C TRP A 35 -5.28 -4.34 7.78
N ILE A 36 -4.55 -5.36 8.24
CA ILE A 36 -3.28 -5.76 7.64
C ILE A 36 -3.52 -6.25 6.21
N GLY A 37 -4.55 -7.08 6.04
CA GLY A 37 -5.08 -7.52 4.76
C GLY A 37 -4.00 -8.13 3.87
N ARG A 38 -3.32 -9.16 4.38
CA ARG A 38 -2.32 -9.91 3.61
C ARG A 38 -3.00 -10.70 2.51
N SER A 39 -2.48 -10.58 1.30
CA SER A 39 -2.92 -11.37 0.15
C SER A 39 -1.72 -11.96 -0.57
N GLU A 40 -1.79 -13.25 -0.90
CA GLU A 40 -0.82 -13.88 -1.80
C GLU A 40 -1.37 -13.83 -3.22
N GLY A 41 -0.51 -13.49 -4.17
CA GLY A 41 -0.89 -13.38 -5.57
C GLY A 41 0.34 -13.37 -6.46
N ALA A 42 0.17 -12.83 -7.65
CA ALA A 42 1.24 -12.66 -8.63
C ALA A 42 1.25 -11.24 -9.20
N GLU A 43 2.45 -10.73 -9.44
CA GLU A 43 2.66 -9.64 -10.39
C GLU A 43 2.75 -10.27 -11.79
N LEU A 44 1.94 -9.77 -12.73
CA LEU A 44 1.88 -10.23 -14.11
C LEU A 44 2.27 -9.08 -15.04
N GLU A 45 3.13 -9.34 -16.03
CA GLU A 45 3.57 -8.37 -17.03
C GLU A 45 2.79 -8.52 -18.34
N PHE A 46 2.17 -7.44 -18.78
CA PHE A 46 1.48 -7.32 -20.06
C PHE A 46 2.24 -6.34 -20.94
N CYS A 47 2.64 -6.76 -22.15
CA CYS A 47 3.31 -5.87 -23.09
C CYS A 47 2.28 -4.94 -23.75
N ALA A 48 2.51 -3.63 -23.69
CA ALA A 48 1.67 -2.65 -24.34
C ALA A 48 1.90 -2.68 -25.86
N VAL A 49 0.82 -2.69 -26.61
CA VAL A 49 0.82 -2.76 -28.08
C VAL A 49 -0.17 -1.76 -28.67
N ASP A 50 0.05 -1.40 -29.94
CA ASP A 50 -0.96 -0.70 -30.73
C ASP A 50 -2.09 -1.65 -31.18
N GLN A 51 -3.06 -1.13 -31.92
CA GLN A 51 -4.19 -1.93 -32.43
C GLN A 51 -3.76 -3.03 -33.42
N GLU A 52 -2.63 -2.84 -34.10
CA GLU A 52 -2.07 -3.80 -35.06
C GLU A 52 -1.17 -4.84 -34.38
N GLY A 53 -0.91 -4.70 -33.08
CA GLY A 53 -0.10 -5.59 -32.28
C GLY A 53 1.39 -5.24 -32.25
N HIS A 54 1.78 -4.05 -32.72
CA HIS A 54 3.16 -3.58 -32.63
C HIS A 54 3.51 -3.14 -31.21
N ASP A 55 4.71 -3.51 -30.76
CA ASP A 55 5.22 -3.22 -29.43
C ASP A 55 5.43 -1.71 -29.22
N LEU A 56 4.83 -1.17 -28.15
CA LEU A 56 5.00 0.23 -27.74
C LEU A 56 6.24 0.43 -26.84
N GLY A 57 6.98 -0.64 -26.53
CA GLY A 57 8.15 -0.63 -25.67
C GLY A 57 7.84 -0.41 -24.19
N ALA A 58 6.56 -0.45 -23.81
CA ALA A 58 6.09 -0.31 -22.44
C ALA A 58 5.54 -1.66 -21.93
N LYS A 59 5.89 -1.99 -20.69
CA LYS A 59 5.36 -3.17 -19.98
C LYS A 59 4.51 -2.70 -18.81
N LEU A 60 3.26 -3.15 -18.77
CA LEU A 60 2.35 -2.88 -17.69
C LEU A 60 2.35 -4.06 -16.71
N THR A 61 2.85 -3.82 -15.51
CA THR A 61 2.79 -4.82 -14.43
C THR A 61 1.48 -4.66 -13.67
N VAL A 62 0.71 -5.73 -13.52
CA VAL A 62 -0.53 -5.77 -12.73
C VAL A 62 -0.36 -6.70 -11.54
N TYR A 63 -1.04 -6.40 -10.42
CA TYR A 63 -1.12 -7.32 -9.28
C TYR A 63 -2.49 -7.99 -9.23
N THR A 64 -2.51 -9.31 -9.04
CA THR A 64 -3.75 -10.07 -8.87
C THR A 64 -3.61 -11.14 -7.79
N THR A 65 -4.67 -11.36 -7.02
CA THR A 65 -4.83 -12.48 -6.09
C THR A 65 -5.47 -13.70 -6.75
N ARG A 66 -5.90 -13.57 -8.01
CA ARG A 66 -6.53 -14.61 -8.82
C ARG A 66 -5.75 -14.83 -10.11
N PRO A 67 -4.47 -15.27 -10.04
CA PRO A 67 -3.70 -15.56 -11.25
C PRO A 67 -4.30 -16.73 -12.04
N ASP A 68 -5.07 -17.62 -11.39
CA ASP A 68 -5.83 -18.69 -12.03
C ASP A 68 -6.73 -18.18 -13.16
N THR A 69 -7.28 -16.97 -13.02
CA THR A 69 -8.25 -16.43 -13.99
C THR A 69 -7.62 -15.61 -15.12
N ILE A 70 -6.30 -15.69 -15.34
CA ILE A 70 -5.58 -14.92 -16.37
C ILE A 70 -6.14 -15.09 -17.79
N PHE A 71 -6.69 -16.26 -18.12
CA PHE A 71 -7.31 -16.55 -19.41
C PHE A 71 -8.62 -15.76 -19.64
N GLY A 72 -9.28 -15.33 -18.55
CA GLY A 72 -10.51 -14.54 -18.59
C GLY A 72 -10.25 -13.03 -18.56
N ALA A 73 -8.99 -12.59 -18.57
CA ALA A 73 -8.64 -11.19 -18.59
C ALA A 73 -8.90 -10.58 -19.97
N THR A 74 -9.93 -9.74 -20.07
CA THR A 74 -10.43 -9.18 -21.34
C THR A 74 -10.11 -7.70 -21.55
N TYR A 75 -9.65 -7.01 -20.51
CA TYR A 75 -9.11 -5.65 -20.59
C TYR A 75 -8.20 -5.39 -19.37
N LEU A 76 -7.37 -4.36 -19.47
CA LEU A 76 -6.56 -3.87 -18.36
C LEU A 76 -7.10 -2.53 -17.89
N VAL A 77 -6.91 -2.23 -16.60
CA VAL A 77 -7.28 -0.93 -16.04
C VAL A 77 -6.12 -0.34 -15.27
N VAL A 78 -5.78 0.90 -15.59
CA VAL A 78 -4.75 1.68 -14.90
C VAL A 78 -5.38 2.81 -14.09
N ALA A 79 -4.77 3.12 -12.95
CA ALA A 79 -5.14 4.30 -12.18
C ALA A 79 -4.88 5.59 -12.98
N PRO A 80 -5.68 6.65 -12.80
CA PRO A 80 -5.43 7.96 -13.39
C PRO A 80 -4.05 8.54 -13.06
N GLU A 81 -3.49 8.19 -11.91
CA GLU A 81 -2.16 8.64 -11.46
C GLU A 81 -1.02 7.70 -11.87
N HIS A 82 -1.28 6.69 -12.70
CA HIS A 82 -0.30 5.67 -13.05
C HIS A 82 0.88 6.24 -13.85
N VAL A 83 2.11 5.89 -13.47
CA VAL A 83 3.35 6.48 -14.03
C VAL A 83 3.48 6.25 -15.53
N LEU A 84 3.01 5.10 -16.03
CA LEU A 84 3.06 4.78 -17.46
C LEU A 84 1.90 5.35 -18.27
N LEU A 85 0.90 6.00 -17.64
CA LEU A 85 -0.29 6.49 -18.34
C LEU A 85 0.04 7.36 -19.57
N PRO A 86 1.00 8.31 -19.51
CA PRO A 86 1.36 9.12 -20.69
C PRO A 86 1.88 8.30 -21.87
N SER A 87 2.54 7.16 -21.61
CA SER A 87 3.06 6.25 -22.64
C SER A 87 2.01 5.28 -23.18
N LEU A 88 0.90 5.10 -22.45
CA LEU A 88 -0.23 4.22 -22.81
C LEU A 88 -1.40 4.99 -23.43
N THR A 89 -1.25 6.30 -23.64
CA THR A 89 -2.31 7.16 -24.14
C THR A 89 -2.03 7.56 -25.57
N SER A 90 -2.94 7.20 -26.49
CA SER A 90 -2.83 7.61 -27.88
C SER A 90 -3.05 9.12 -28.05
N GLU A 91 -2.59 9.68 -29.17
CA GLU A 91 -2.79 11.11 -29.48
C GLU A 91 -4.28 11.47 -29.52
N GLU A 92 -5.12 10.59 -30.06
CA GLU A 92 -6.57 10.79 -30.19
C GLU A 92 -7.28 10.80 -28.83
N GLN A 93 -6.84 9.95 -27.89
CA GLN A 93 -7.46 9.82 -26.57
C GLN A 93 -6.88 10.79 -25.53
N ARG A 94 -5.80 11.52 -25.84
CA ARG A 94 -5.08 12.36 -24.87
C ARG A 94 -5.99 13.36 -24.17
N ALA A 95 -6.80 14.10 -24.91
CA ALA A 95 -7.69 15.11 -24.33
C ALA A 95 -8.71 14.50 -23.35
N HIS A 96 -9.30 13.36 -23.71
CA HIS A 96 -10.29 12.67 -22.87
C HIS A 96 -9.65 12.05 -21.62
N VAL A 97 -8.45 11.48 -21.75
CA VAL A 97 -7.69 10.93 -20.62
C VAL A 97 -7.25 12.01 -19.64
N GLU A 98 -6.77 13.16 -20.15
CA GLU A 98 -6.39 14.31 -19.33
C GLU A 98 -7.59 14.86 -18.55
N GLU A 99 -8.73 15.08 -19.23
CA GLU A 99 -9.97 15.54 -18.59
C GLU A 99 -10.43 14.56 -17.50
N TYR A 100 -10.44 13.26 -17.80
CA TYR A 100 -10.84 12.24 -16.84
C TYR A 100 -9.90 12.20 -15.63
N THR A 101 -8.59 12.35 -15.86
CA THR A 101 -7.57 12.37 -14.80
C THR A 101 -7.73 13.58 -13.88
N GLU A 102 -8.05 14.76 -14.43
CA GLU A 102 -8.35 15.95 -13.62
C GLU A 102 -9.61 15.77 -12.76
N VAL A 103 -10.66 15.16 -13.30
CA VAL A 103 -11.88 14.86 -12.55
C VAL A 103 -11.61 13.86 -11.43
N ALA A 104 -10.86 12.80 -11.72
CA ALA A 104 -10.49 11.79 -10.74
C ALA A 104 -9.60 12.36 -9.61
N ALA A 105 -8.68 13.28 -9.93
CA ALA A 105 -7.81 13.93 -8.95
C ALA A 105 -8.55 14.82 -7.93
N ARG A 106 -9.78 15.24 -8.25
CA ARG A 106 -10.65 16.01 -7.33
C ARG A 106 -11.40 15.11 -6.34
N LYS A 107 -11.42 13.79 -6.57
CA LYS A 107 -12.04 12.81 -5.68
C LYS A 107 -11.00 12.29 -4.68
N SER A 108 -11.41 12.14 -3.44
CA SER A 108 -10.65 11.39 -2.45
C SER A 108 -10.60 9.90 -2.80
N GLU A 109 -9.58 9.18 -2.32
CA GLU A 109 -9.53 7.72 -2.48
C GLU A 109 -10.79 7.03 -1.91
N LEU A 110 -11.34 7.55 -0.82
CA LEU A 110 -12.56 7.02 -0.19
C LEU A 110 -13.76 7.13 -1.14
N GLU A 111 -13.90 8.27 -1.83
CA GLU A 111 -14.95 8.47 -2.86
C GLU A 111 -14.76 7.59 -4.10
N ARG A 112 -13.55 7.07 -4.34
CA ARG A 112 -13.20 6.19 -5.46
C ARG A 112 -13.34 4.69 -5.15
N THR A 113 -13.60 4.33 -3.91
CA THR A 113 -13.74 2.92 -3.48
C THR A 113 -15.20 2.46 -3.49
N GLU A 114 -15.64 1.69 -2.51
CA GLU A 114 -16.98 1.07 -2.45
C GLU A 114 -18.13 2.09 -2.34
N LEU A 115 -17.83 3.34 -1.96
CA LEU A 115 -18.82 4.43 -1.95
C LEU A 115 -19.21 4.91 -3.35
N GLN A 116 -18.43 4.55 -4.37
CA GLN A 116 -18.71 4.91 -5.75
C GLN A 116 -19.76 3.98 -6.34
N LYS A 117 -20.99 4.51 -6.44
CA LYS A 117 -22.14 3.81 -7.04
C LYS A 117 -22.03 3.60 -8.55
N GLU A 118 -21.33 4.51 -9.25
CA GLU A 118 -21.16 4.43 -10.70
C GLU A 118 -19.69 4.28 -11.08
N LYS A 119 -19.34 3.13 -11.67
CA LYS A 119 -18.02 2.92 -12.25
C LYS A 119 -17.90 3.76 -13.52
N THR A 120 -16.81 4.50 -13.63
CA THR A 120 -16.49 5.34 -14.80
C THR A 120 -15.10 5.00 -15.28
N GLY A 121 -14.83 5.21 -16.55
CA GLY A 121 -13.52 5.07 -17.14
C GLY A 121 -13.50 5.58 -18.58
N VAL A 122 -12.28 5.72 -19.10
CA VAL A 122 -11.99 6.19 -20.45
C VAL A 122 -11.00 5.24 -21.10
N PHE A 123 -11.21 4.94 -22.38
CA PHE A 123 -10.29 4.11 -23.15
C PHE A 123 -8.99 4.88 -23.41
N SER A 124 -7.82 4.26 -23.16
CA SER A 124 -6.54 4.95 -23.31
C SER A 124 -6.11 5.11 -24.78
N GLY A 125 -6.72 4.36 -25.71
CA GLY A 125 -6.27 4.32 -27.10
C GLY A 125 -5.14 3.32 -27.35
N SER A 126 -4.72 2.57 -26.32
CA SER A 126 -3.71 1.53 -26.43
C SER A 126 -4.24 0.18 -25.95
N TYR A 127 -3.52 -0.87 -26.31
CA TYR A 127 -3.86 -2.24 -26.00
C TYR A 127 -2.69 -2.90 -25.28
N ALA A 128 -2.93 -4.11 -24.77
CA ALA A 128 -1.89 -4.96 -24.22
C ALA A 128 -2.08 -6.38 -24.71
N LYS A 129 -0.99 -7.14 -24.78
CA LYS A 129 -1.03 -8.57 -25.10
C LYS A 129 -1.16 -9.39 -23.82
N ASN A 130 -2.21 -10.20 -23.72
CA ASN A 130 -2.35 -11.14 -22.62
C ASN A 130 -1.30 -12.26 -22.77
N PRO A 131 -0.41 -12.49 -21.80
CA PRO A 131 0.67 -13.47 -21.94
C PRO A 131 0.17 -14.92 -21.99
N ALA A 132 -0.97 -15.23 -21.38
CA ALA A 132 -1.53 -16.59 -21.36
C ALA A 132 -2.23 -16.95 -22.68
N THR A 133 -2.96 -16.02 -23.29
CA THR A 133 -3.73 -16.29 -24.52
C THR A 133 -3.03 -15.80 -25.78
N GLY A 134 -2.25 -14.73 -25.69
CA GLY A 134 -1.69 -13.99 -26.81
C GLY A 134 -2.66 -12.98 -27.44
N GLU A 135 -3.88 -12.87 -26.92
CA GLU A 135 -4.92 -11.95 -27.40
C GLU A 135 -4.57 -10.49 -27.07
N ILE A 136 -5.03 -9.58 -27.93
CA ILE A 136 -4.89 -8.13 -27.75
C ILE A 136 -6.12 -7.62 -26.99
N ILE A 137 -5.90 -7.03 -25.82
CA ILE A 137 -6.94 -6.53 -24.91
C ILE A 137 -6.79 -5.02 -24.67
N PRO A 138 -7.88 -4.24 -24.61
CA PRO A 138 -7.80 -2.78 -24.46
C PRO A 138 -7.31 -2.37 -23.07
N ILE A 139 -6.63 -1.22 -23.00
CA ILE A 139 -6.25 -0.58 -21.74
C ILE A 139 -7.21 0.58 -21.45
N TRP A 140 -7.79 0.56 -20.26
CA TRP A 140 -8.71 1.58 -19.76
C TRP A 140 -8.09 2.34 -18.58
N VAL A 141 -8.54 3.57 -18.39
CA VAL A 141 -8.22 4.39 -17.23
C VAL A 141 -9.49 4.52 -16.39
N ALA A 142 -9.45 4.10 -15.13
CA ALA A 142 -10.62 4.17 -14.26
C ALA A 142 -10.24 4.51 -12.81
N ASP A 143 -11.08 5.31 -12.17
CA ASP A 143 -10.81 5.85 -10.84
C ASP A 143 -11.00 4.83 -9.70
N TYR A 144 -11.70 3.71 -9.95
CA TYR A 144 -11.81 2.63 -8.96
C TYR A 144 -10.51 1.83 -8.75
N VAL A 145 -9.52 2.01 -9.63
CA VAL A 145 -8.15 1.52 -9.45
C VAL A 145 -7.33 2.60 -8.75
N LEU A 146 -6.66 2.22 -7.66
CA LEU A 146 -5.86 3.13 -6.84
C LEU A 146 -4.37 2.94 -7.14
N ALA A 147 -3.68 4.02 -7.51
CA ALA A 147 -2.23 4.00 -7.74
C ALA A 147 -1.42 3.58 -6.49
N SER A 148 -2.00 3.75 -5.30
CA SER A 148 -1.42 3.41 -4.02
C SER A 148 -1.58 1.93 -3.62
N TYR A 149 -2.28 1.12 -4.41
CA TYR A 149 -2.53 -0.30 -4.13
C TYR A 149 -1.97 -1.20 -5.25
N GLY A 150 -1.22 -2.24 -4.86
CA GLY A 150 -0.57 -3.15 -5.81
C GLY A 150 0.43 -2.39 -6.69
N THR A 151 0.23 -2.48 -8.01
CA THR A 151 1.04 -1.76 -9.01
C THR A 151 0.35 -0.51 -9.57
N GLY A 152 -0.86 -0.19 -9.08
CA GLY A 152 -1.70 0.86 -9.68
C GLY A 152 -2.34 0.46 -11.01
N ALA A 153 -2.28 -0.83 -11.36
CA ALA A 153 -2.94 -1.42 -12.51
C ALA A 153 -3.46 -2.83 -12.19
N ILE A 154 -4.57 -3.21 -12.82
CA ILE A 154 -5.21 -4.53 -12.67
C ILE A 154 -5.48 -5.16 -14.03
N MET A 155 -5.49 -6.48 -14.07
CA MET A 155 -6.18 -7.21 -15.13
C MET A 155 -7.64 -7.38 -14.72
N ALA A 156 -8.56 -7.03 -15.62
CA ALA A 156 -9.98 -7.15 -15.33
C ALA A 156 -10.53 -8.47 -15.86
N VAL A 157 -11.24 -9.20 -15.00
CA VAL A 157 -11.81 -10.52 -15.30
C VAL A 157 -13.31 -10.48 -15.00
N PRO A 158 -14.13 -9.94 -15.93
CA PRO A 158 -15.54 -9.65 -15.69
C PRO A 158 -16.40 -10.85 -15.29
N ALA A 159 -16.00 -12.05 -15.69
CA ALA A 159 -16.71 -13.26 -15.31
C ALA A 159 -16.54 -13.63 -13.84
N HIS A 160 -15.53 -13.08 -13.15
CA HIS A 160 -15.07 -13.55 -11.83
C HIS A 160 -14.78 -12.42 -10.82
N ASP A 161 -15.02 -11.16 -11.19
CA ASP A 161 -15.02 -10.00 -10.27
C ASP A 161 -16.24 -9.13 -10.58
N SER A 162 -17.04 -8.81 -9.56
CA SER A 162 -18.28 -8.04 -9.73
C SER A 162 -18.05 -6.61 -10.20
N ARG A 163 -16.93 -5.98 -9.80
CA ARG A 163 -16.60 -4.60 -10.21
C ARG A 163 -16.21 -4.56 -11.67
N ASP A 164 -15.43 -5.57 -12.10
CA ASP A 164 -15.07 -5.74 -13.51
C ASP A 164 -16.31 -6.09 -14.34
N HIS A 165 -17.22 -6.88 -13.79
CA HIS A 165 -18.48 -7.23 -14.43
C HIS A 165 -19.35 -6.00 -14.73
N GLU A 166 -19.60 -5.17 -13.71
CA GLU A 166 -20.38 -3.92 -13.86
C GLU A 166 -19.74 -2.97 -14.89
N PHE A 167 -18.40 -2.86 -14.86
CA PHE A 167 -17.67 -2.05 -15.82
C PHE A 167 -17.79 -2.61 -17.25
N ALA A 168 -17.63 -3.92 -17.41
CA ALA A 168 -17.72 -4.58 -18.70
C ALA A 168 -19.12 -4.48 -19.31
N LEU A 169 -20.18 -4.62 -18.51
CA LEU A 169 -21.55 -4.42 -18.98
C LEU A 169 -21.79 -2.97 -19.47
N LYS A 170 -21.25 -1.98 -18.74
CA LYS A 170 -21.42 -0.57 -19.09
C LYS A 170 -20.70 -0.18 -20.38
N TYR A 171 -19.52 -0.75 -20.62
CA TYR A 171 -18.65 -0.40 -21.75
C TYR A 171 -18.65 -1.48 -22.86
N GLU A 172 -19.58 -2.43 -22.81
CA GLU A 172 -19.75 -3.52 -23.78
C GLU A 172 -18.45 -4.33 -24.01
N LEU A 173 -17.71 -4.59 -22.93
CA LEU A 173 -16.45 -5.34 -22.97
C LEU A 173 -16.69 -6.85 -22.90
N PRO A 174 -15.81 -7.69 -23.48
CA PRO A 174 -16.00 -9.14 -23.46
C PRO A 174 -16.00 -9.72 -22.04
N ILE A 175 -16.87 -10.71 -21.82
CA ILE A 175 -16.98 -11.45 -20.56
C ILE A 175 -16.70 -12.93 -20.87
N ILE A 176 -15.55 -13.44 -20.42
CA ILE A 176 -15.11 -14.81 -20.68
C ILE A 176 -15.04 -15.58 -19.37
N LYS A 177 -15.86 -16.64 -19.26
CA LYS A 177 -15.85 -17.53 -18.10
C LYS A 177 -14.70 -18.52 -18.19
N VAL A 178 -13.89 -18.55 -17.13
CA VAL A 178 -12.74 -19.43 -16.96
C VAL A 178 -12.77 -20.28 -15.69
N VAL A 179 -13.72 -20.02 -14.79
CA VAL A 179 -14.00 -20.84 -13.60
C VAL A 179 -15.44 -21.33 -13.65
N SER A 180 -15.64 -22.62 -13.41
CA SER A 180 -16.95 -23.25 -13.26
C SER A 180 -17.18 -23.66 -11.80
N PRO A 181 -18.36 -23.38 -11.23
CA PRO A 181 -18.68 -23.85 -9.88
C PRO A 181 -18.67 -25.38 -9.82
N PRO A 182 -18.25 -25.99 -8.69
CA PRO A 182 -18.21 -27.45 -8.52
C PRO A 182 -19.55 -28.14 -8.80
N ASN A 183 -20.66 -27.43 -8.55
CA ASN A 183 -22.02 -27.95 -8.72
C ASN A 183 -22.60 -27.71 -10.13
N GLY A 184 -21.86 -27.08 -11.04
CA GLY A 184 -22.27 -26.82 -12.43
C GLY A 184 -23.36 -25.75 -12.62
N ASN A 185 -24.02 -25.29 -11.55
CA ASN A 185 -24.98 -24.19 -11.60
C ASN A 185 -24.25 -22.85 -11.53
N CYS A 186 -24.17 -22.17 -12.67
CA CYS A 186 -23.72 -20.78 -12.75
C CYS A 186 -24.74 -19.99 -13.56
N ASP A 187 -25.22 -18.87 -13.03
CA ASP A 187 -25.98 -17.92 -13.83
C ASP A 187 -25.05 -17.36 -14.92
N PRO A 188 -25.37 -17.48 -16.23
CA PRO A 188 -24.59 -16.88 -17.30
C PRO A 188 -24.42 -15.36 -17.15
N GLU A 189 -25.35 -14.67 -16.50
CA GLU A 189 -25.41 -13.21 -16.39
C GLU A 189 -24.70 -12.65 -15.15
N GLU A 190 -24.28 -13.49 -14.21
CA GLU A 190 -23.59 -13.04 -12.99
C GLU A 190 -22.09 -13.39 -12.96
N ALA A 191 -21.32 -12.54 -12.29
CA ALA A 191 -19.92 -12.81 -11.97
C ALA A 191 -19.81 -13.90 -10.89
N TYR A 192 -19.02 -14.93 -11.14
CA TYR A 192 -18.72 -16.00 -10.18
C TYR A 192 -17.36 -15.77 -9.54
N ALA A 193 -17.34 -15.19 -8.34
CA ALA A 193 -16.12 -14.80 -7.65
C ALA A 193 -15.46 -15.93 -6.82
N ASP A 194 -16.16 -17.04 -6.59
CA ASP A 194 -15.68 -18.13 -5.77
C ASP A 194 -14.69 -19.05 -6.50
N ASP A 195 -14.05 -19.95 -5.74
CA ASP A 195 -13.18 -21.01 -6.26
C ASP A 195 -14.00 -22.07 -7.02
N GLY A 196 -13.37 -22.72 -7.99
CA GLY A 196 -14.02 -23.76 -8.78
C GLY A 196 -13.04 -24.57 -9.62
N ILE A 197 -13.56 -25.09 -10.73
CA ILE A 197 -12.79 -25.87 -11.70
C ILE A 197 -12.51 -25.00 -12.92
N MET A 198 -11.25 -24.98 -13.35
CA MET A 198 -10.83 -24.18 -14.49
C MET A 198 -11.40 -24.72 -15.81
N ILE A 199 -11.94 -23.83 -16.62
CA ILE A 199 -12.47 -24.07 -17.97
C ILE A 199 -11.93 -23.00 -18.93
N ASN A 200 -12.00 -23.23 -20.25
CA ASN A 200 -11.54 -22.29 -21.28
C ASN A 200 -10.11 -21.73 -21.07
N SER A 201 -9.27 -22.47 -20.35
CA SER A 201 -7.97 -22.02 -19.85
C SER A 201 -6.84 -22.87 -20.40
N SER A 202 -6.77 -22.94 -21.73
CA SER A 202 -5.73 -23.66 -22.47
C SER A 202 -5.35 -22.86 -23.70
N SER A 203 -4.05 -22.69 -23.93
CA SER A 203 -3.54 -22.03 -25.13
C SER A 203 -2.32 -22.74 -25.71
N SER A 204 -2.39 -23.04 -27.00
CA SER A 204 -1.28 -23.60 -27.76
C SER A 204 -0.14 -22.60 -27.99
N SER A 205 -0.43 -21.29 -27.94
CA SER A 205 0.57 -20.24 -28.19
C SER A 205 1.49 -20.03 -26.99
N SER A 206 0.97 -20.15 -25.78
CA SER A 206 1.72 -20.04 -24.52
C SER A 206 2.18 -21.38 -23.97
N GLY A 207 1.58 -22.48 -24.41
CA GLY A 207 1.82 -23.83 -23.92
C GLY A 207 1.20 -24.11 -22.54
N LEU A 208 0.45 -23.16 -21.98
CA LEU A 208 -0.20 -23.27 -20.68
C LEU A 208 -1.59 -23.91 -20.83
N ASN A 209 -1.86 -24.96 -20.05
CA ASN A 209 -3.16 -25.60 -19.95
C ASN A 209 -3.47 -25.96 -18.50
N ILE A 210 -4.44 -25.25 -17.93
CA ILE A 210 -4.90 -25.44 -16.55
C ILE A 210 -6.34 -25.97 -16.48
N ASN A 211 -6.93 -26.36 -17.62
CA ASN A 211 -8.30 -26.89 -17.63
C ASN A 211 -8.44 -28.13 -16.74
N GLY A 212 -9.54 -28.19 -15.98
CA GLY A 212 -9.84 -29.28 -15.06
C GLY A 212 -9.10 -29.20 -13.71
N MET A 213 -8.17 -28.26 -13.53
CA MET A 213 -7.55 -28.00 -12.23
C MET A 213 -8.52 -27.27 -11.29
N LEU A 214 -8.31 -27.39 -9.98
CA LEU A 214 -8.95 -26.53 -9.00
C LEU A 214 -8.29 -25.14 -9.01
N SER A 215 -9.05 -24.08 -8.72
CA SER A 215 -8.55 -22.68 -8.73
C SER A 215 -7.25 -22.49 -7.95
N GLN A 216 -7.08 -23.15 -6.80
CA GLN A 216 -5.87 -23.03 -5.97
C GLN A 216 -4.64 -23.66 -6.64
N ASP A 217 -4.79 -24.86 -7.20
CA ASP A 217 -3.71 -25.55 -7.93
C ASP A 217 -3.35 -24.78 -9.21
N ALA A 218 -4.38 -24.30 -9.91
CA ALA A 218 -4.22 -23.46 -11.10
C ALA A 218 -3.50 -22.15 -10.80
N ALA A 219 -3.80 -21.50 -9.67
CA ALA A 219 -3.13 -20.27 -9.26
C ALA A 219 -1.62 -20.51 -9.02
N LEU A 220 -1.25 -21.65 -8.41
CA LEU A 220 0.16 -22.03 -8.23
C LEU A 220 0.83 -22.31 -9.58
N GLU A 221 0.19 -23.08 -10.46
CA GLU A 221 0.70 -23.42 -11.79
C GLU A 221 0.92 -22.16 -12.64
N VAL A 222 -0.06 -21.25 -12.69
CA VAL A 222 0.06 -19.97 -13.42
C VAL A 222 1.19 -19.13 -12.84
N THR A 223 1.32 -19.06 -11.51
CA THR A 223 2.38 -18.29 -10.85
C THR A 223 3.76 -18.82 -11.20
N SER A 224 3.96 -20.14 -11.16
CA SER A 224 5.22 -20.77 -11.58
C SER A 224 5.49 -20.62 -13.08
N TRP A 225 4.44 -20.66 -13.91
CA TRP A 225 4.54 -20.45 -15.34
C TRP A 225 4.99 -19.02 -15.68
N VAL A 226 4.41 -17.98 -15.05
CA VAL A 226 4.82 -16.59 -15.33
C VAL A 226 6.25 -16.30 -14.85
N GLU A 227 6.68 -16.89 -13.74
CA GLU A 227 8.07 -16.79 -13.25
C GLU A 227 9.05 -17.42 -14.25
N SER A 228 8.75 -18.63 -14.71
CA SER A 228 9.64 -19.39 -15.61
C SER A 228 9.76 -18.75 -16.99
N ASN A 229 8.71 -18.06 -17.46
CA ASN A 229 8.68 -17.42 -18.77
C ASN A 229 9.03 -15.92 -18.72
N GLY A 230 9.32 -15.36 -17.54
CA GLY A 230 9.67 -13.95 -17.38
C GLY A 230 8.50 -12.99 -17.62
N PHE A 231 7.26 -13.45 -17.41
CA PHE A 231 6.03 -12.66 -17.50
C PHE A 231 5.50 -12.25 -16.13
N GLY A 232 6.25 -12.44 -15.05
CA GLY A 232 5.76 -12.12 -13.71
C GLY A 232 6.55 -12.75 -12.59
N LYS A 233 6.04 -12.58 -11.36
CA LYS A 233 6.58 -13.21 -10.15
C LYS A 233 5.54 -13.35 -9.05
N LYS A 234 5.73 -14.32 -8.16
CA LYS A 234 4.96 -14.43 -6.92
C LYS A 234 5.14 -13.16 -6.10
N LYS A 235 4.03 -12.61 -5.59
CA LYS A 235 4.05 -11.40 -4.78
C LYS A 235 3.06 -11.51 -3.62
N VAL A 236 3.56 -11.25 -2.42
CA VAL A 236 2.71 -10.97 -1.26
C VAL A 236 2.43 -9.47 -1.23
N ASN A 237 1.17 -9.10 -1.06
CA ASN A 237 0.72 -7.73 -0.93
C ASN A 237 -0.06 -7.54 0.37
N TYR A 238 -0.18 -6.30 0.81
CA TYR A 238 -0.88 -5.93 2.04
C TYR A 238 -1.85 -4.77 1.75
N LYS A 239 -3.02 -4.80 2.40
CA LYS A 239 -3.87 -3.61 2.52
C LYS A 239 -3.21 -2.56 3.42
N LEU A 240 -2.41 -3.01 4.39
CA LEU A 240 -1.63 -2.12 5.26
C LEU A 240 -0.72 -1.21 4.43
N ARG A 241 -0.75 0.08 4.75
CA ARG A 241 0.17 1.07 4.19
C ARG A 241 1.19 1.49 5.22
N ASP A 242 2.28 2.07 4.72
CA ASP A 242 3.22 2.77 5.58
C ASP A 242 2.52 3.89 6.34
N TRP A 243 3.00 4.14 7.55
CA TRP A 243 2.30 5.01 8.48
C TRP A 243 2.73 6.45 8.32
N LEU A 244 1.83 7.31 7.86
CA LEU A 244 2.02 8.75 7.81
C LEU A 244 2.25 9.33 9.21
N PHE A 245 3.48 9.74 9.47
CA PHE A 245 4.00 10.13 10.77
C PHE A 245 4.33 11.62 10.87
N ALA A 246 4.20 12.40 9.80
CA ALA A 246 4.32 13.86 9.86
C ALA A 246 2.97 14.54 10.14
N ARG A 247 2.98 15.63 10.91
CA ARG A 247 1.83 16.51 11.11
C ARG A 247 2.24 17.96 10.89
N GLN A 248 1.42 18.70 10.15
CA GLN A 248 1.56 20.15 9.95
C GLN A 248 0.88 20.88 11.12
N ARG A 249 1.28 20.55 12.35
CA ARG A 249 0.72 21.05 13.61
C ARG A 249 1.85 21.53 14.51
N TYR A 250 1.54 22.49 15.38
CA TYR A 250 2.50 22.98 16.37
C TYR A 250 2.71 22.00 17.52
N TRP A 251 1.61 21.51 18.11
CA TRP A 251 1.67 20.72 19.34
C TRP A 251 2.00 19.25 19.08
N GLY A 252 3.29 18.95 19.04
CA GLY A 252 3.85 17.60 18.89
C GLY A 252 5.38 17.63 18.99
N GLU A 253 6.00 16.47 19.06
CA GLU A 253 7.45 16.35 19.17
C GLU A 253 8.13 16.77 17.84
N PRO A 254 9.13 17.67 17.87
CA PRO A 254 9.92 18.00 16.68
C PRO A 254 10.67 16.78 16.14
N PHE A 255 10.72 16.63 14.82
CA PHE A 255 11.61 15.65 14.20
C PHE A 255 13.08 16.06 14.44
N PRO A 256 13.95 15.16 14.93
CA PRO A 256 15.36 15.46 15.19
C PRO A 256 16.16 15.39 13.88
N VAL A 257 15.80 16.22 12.91
CA VAL A 257 16.37 16.25 11.56
C VAL A 257 16.53 17.70 11.09
N ILE A 258 17.63 17.95 10.38
CA ILE A 258 17.90 19.20 9.68
C ILE A 258 18.07 18.95 8.18
N TYR A 259 17.84 19.97 7.38
CA TYR A 259 18.12 19.97 5.94
C TYR A 259 19.21 21.01 5.66
N LEU A 260 20.29 20.60 4.99
CA LEU A 260 21.33 21.54 4.57
C LEU A 260 20.77 22.52 3.52
N ASP A 261 21.12 23.80 3.63
CA ASP A 261 20.54 24.82 2.75
C ASP A 261 21.10 24.77 1.32
N ASP A 262 22.34 24.30 1.14
CA ASP A 262 23.00 24.20 -0.16
C ASP A 262 22.55 22.97 -0.97
N THR A 263 22.43 21.82 -0.33
CA THR A 263 22.13 20.53 -1.00
C THR A 263 20.71 20.04 -0.78
N ASN A 264 19.98 20.59 0.19
CA ASN A 264 18.72 20.04 0.68
C ASN A 264 18.84 18.59 1.20
N GLU A 265 20.06 18.17 1.56
CA GLU A 265 20.33 16.88 2.15
C GLU A 265 19.76 16.81 3.58
N MET A 266 19.13 15.69 3.89
CA MET A 266 18.53 15.41 5.18
C MET A 266 19.57 14.79 6.13
N VAL A 267 19.84 15.45 7.25
CA VAL A 267 20.82 15.00 8.24
C VAL A 267 20.13 14.81 9.60
N PRO A 268 20.19 13.61 10.21
CA PRO A 268 19.67 13.39 11.55
C PRO A 268 20.55 14.08 12.61
N LEU A 269 19.92 14.60 13.67
CA LEU A 269 20.65 15.09 14.83
C LEU A 269 21.33 13.93 15.56
N THR A 270 22.48 14.20 16.17
CA THR A 270 23.19 13.25 17.02
C THR A 270 22.55 13.14 18.40
N GLU A 271 22.75 12.03 19.12
CA GLU A 271 22.08 11.78 20.41
C GLU A 271 22.35 12.87 21.47
N ASN A 272 23.54 13.47 21.48
CA ASN A 272 23.90 14.56 22.39
C ASN A 272 23.22 15.91 22.08
N GLN A 273 22.54 16.01 20.93
CA GLN A 273 21.71 17.17 20.58
C GLN A 273 20.24 16.97 21.00
N LEU A 274 19.90 15.79 21.55
CA LEU A 274 18.56 15.49 22.03
C LEU A 274 18.39 15.89 23.51
N PRO A 275 17.17 16.29 23.93
CA PRO A 275 15.98 16.44 23.11
C PRO A 275 15.99 17.73 22.27
N LEU A 276 15.48 17.65 21.04
CA LEU A 276 15.14 18.85 20.28
C LEU A 276 13.82 19.42 20.84
N THR A 277 13.92 20.46 21.66
CA THR A 277 12.77 21.07 22.33
C THR A 277 11.92 21.90 21.37
N LEU A 278 10.60 21.71 21.44
CA LEU A 278 9.61 22.53 20.73
C LEU A 278 9.75 24.00 21.16
N PRO A 279 9.88 24.96 20.22
CA PRO A 279 10.00 26.37 20.57
C PRO A 279 8.66 26.90 21.06
N GLU A 280 8.69 27.87 21.98
CA GLU A 280 7.50 28.62 22.36
C GLU A 280 7.07 29.53 21.20
N LEU A 281 5.77 29.54 20.91
CA LEU A 281 5.15 30.41 19.90
C LEU A 281 3.86 31.01 20.46
N ASP A 282 3.74 32.34 20.38
CA ASP A 282 2.50 33.04 20.74
C ASP A 282 1.37 32.75 19.74
N ASP A 283 1.72 32.60 18.46
CA ASP A 283 0.77 32.31 17.37
C ASP A 283 1.09 30.98 16.66
N PHE A 284 0.40 29.94 17.11
CA PHE A 284 0.45 28.60 16.53
C PHE A 284 -0.74 28.29 15.59
N THR A 285 -1.47 29.32 15.14
CA THR A 285 -2.56 29.13 14.17
C THR A 285 -2.03 28.62 12.81
N PRO A 286 -2.82 27.84 12.04
CA PRO A 286 -2.42 27.41 10.70
C PRO A 286 -2.06 28.61 9.82
N THR A 287 -1.03 28.47 8.99
CA THR A 287 -0.54 29.55 8.11
C THR A 287 -1.49 29.88 6.95
N GLY A 288 -2.46 29.01 6.66
CA GLY A 288 -3.33 29.11 5.49
C GLY A 288 -2.68 28.67 4.17
N THR A 289 -1.36 28.46 4.14
CA THR A 289 -0.57 28.03 2.97
C THR A 289 -0.31 26.52 2.95
N GLY A 290 -0.77 25.78 3.97
CA GLY A 290 -0.48 24.37 4.19
C GLY A 290 0.87 24.11 4.87
N GLU A 291 1.68 25.15 5.10
CA GLU A 291 2.93 25.04 5.84
C GLU A 291 2.69 24.78 7.34
N PRO A 292 3.57 24.02 8.01
CA PRO A 292 3.47 23.81 9.46
C PRO A 292 3.61 25.13 10.24
N PRO A 293 2.89 25.33 11.36
CA PRO A 293 3.03 26.54 12.18
C PRO A 293 4.45 26.82 12.68
N LEU A 294 5.30 25.80 12.80
CA LEU A 294 6.71 25.97 13.20
C LEU A 294 7.53 26.80 12.21
N THR A 295 7.08 26.98 10.96
CA THR A 295 7.75 27.90 10.02
C THR A 295 7.76 29.35 10.52
N LYS A 296 6.81 29.73 11.39
CA LYS A 296 6.77 31.06 12.03
C LYS A 296 7.93 31.28 13.01
N ALA A 297 8.51 30.21 13.56
CA ALA A 297 9.64 30.27 14.48
C ALA A 297 10.98 30.43 13.73
N ALA A 298 11.14 31.47 12.91
CA ALA A 298 12.26 31.60 11.96
C ALA A 298 13.66 31.44 12.59
N ASP A 299 13.87 31.94 13.81
CA ASP A 299 15.12 31.80 14.55
C ASP A 299 15.38 30.38 15.05
N TRP A 300 14.32 29.63 15.38
CA TRP A 300 14.43 28.22 15.71
C TRP A 300 14.55 27.37 14.44
N VAL A 301 13.92 27.74 13.33
CA VAL A 301 14.05 26.97 12.08
C VAL A 301 15.47 27.07 11.53
N ARG A 302 16.07 28.26 11.54
CA ARG A 302 17.47 28.46 11.13
C ARG A 302 18.42 27.81 12.12
N THR A 303 19.34 27.00 11.60
CA THR A 303 20.36 26.35 12.40
C THR A 303 21.61 26.08 11.56
N THR A 304 22.54 25.33 12.12
CA THR A 304 23.76 24.88 11.44
C THR A 304 23.97 23.42 11.74
N ASP A 305 24.45 22.66 10.77
CA ASP A 305 24.97 21.33 11.07
C ASP A 305 26.21 21.44 11.97
N VAL A 306 26.17 20.80 13.14
CA VAL A 306 27.26 20.85 14.12
C VAL A 306 28.53 20.13 13.64
N LEU A 307 28.42 19.21 12.68
CA LEU A 307 29.56 18.46 12.17
C LEU A 307 30.31 19.23 11.07
N THR A 308 29.59 19.83 10.13
CA THR A 308 30.20 20.55 8.99
C THR A 308 30.24 22.07 9.16
N GLY A 309 29.47 22.64 10.11
CA GLY A 309 29.30 24.07 10.29
C GLY A 309 28.45 24.75 9.20
N LYS A 310 27.88 23.97 8.28
CA LYS A 310 27.07 24.51 7.17
C LYS A 310 25.72 25.04 7.64
N PRO A 311 25.19 26.10 7.02
CA PRO A 311 23.82 26.55 7.24
C PRO A 311 22.80 25.46 6.93
N ALA A 312 21.80 25.33 7.80
CA ALA A 312 20.77 24.33 7.69
C ALA A 312 19.45 24.85 8.28
N ARG A 313 18.37 24.10 8.03
CA ARG A 313 17.06 24.36 8.62
C ARG A 313 16.44 23.13 9.25
N ARG A 314 15.76 23.31 10.37
CA ARG A 314 15.05 22.22 11.07
C ARG A 314 13.82 21.78 10.30
N GLU A 315 13.48 20.49 10.40
CA GLU A 315 12.15 20.00 10.01
C GLU A 315 11.06 20.72 10.80
N THR A 316 10.00 21.14 10.13
CA THR A 316 8.93 21.96 10.73
C THR A 316 7.63 21.17 10.93
N SER A 317 7.54 19.97 10.38
CA SER A 317 6.52 19.00 10.79
C SER A 317 6.80 18.51 12.21
N THR A 318 5.74 18.11 12.92
CA THR A 318 5.83 17.43 14.22
C THR A 318 5.35 15.99 14.10
N MET A 319 5.75 15.15 15.06
CA MET A 319 5.26 13.79 15.17
C MET A 319 3.80 13.78 15.70
N PRO A 320 2.98 12.76 15.36
CA PRO A 320 1.63 12.64 15.90
C PRO A 320 1.65 12.27 17.38
N GLN A 321 0.53 12.48 18.07
CA GLN A 321 0.31 12.01 19.46
C GLN A 321 0.63 10.52 19.69
N TRP A 322 0.54 9.71 18.64
CA TRP A 322 0.89 8.29 18.68
C TRP A 322 2.39 8.01 18.83
N ALA A 323 3.25 9.00 18.59
CA ALA A 323 4.68 8.92 18.83
C ALA A 323 5.00 8.63 20.30
N GLY A 324 4.22 9.19 21.24
CA GLY A 324 4.31 8.87 22.66
C GLY A 324 3.44 7.68 23.08
N SER A 325 2.20 7.61 22.57
CA SER A 325 1.23 6.62 23.06
C SER A 325 1.59 5.18 22.69
N CYS A 326 2.47 4.93 21.72
CA CYS A 326 2.78 3.56 21.30
C CYS A 326 3.82 2.84 22.17
N TRP A 327 4.44 3.52 23.14
CA TRP A 327 5.48 2.94 23.99
C TRP A 327 5.46 3.41 25.46
N TYR A 328 4.51 4.28 25.84
CA TYR A 328 4.38 4.81 27.21
C TYR A 328 4.34 3.74 28.32
N TYR A 329 3.79 2.55 28.04
CA TYR A 329 3.74 1.44 28.98
C TYR A 329 5.15 0.93 29.34
N LEU A 330 6.12 1.00 28.41
CA LEU A 330 7.53 0.74 28.71
C LEU A 330 8.10 1.84 29.60
N ARG A 331 7.75 3.10 29.32
CA ARG A 331 8.25 4.23 30.10
C ARG A 331 7.77 4.22 31.55
N PHE A 332 6.56 3.71 31.82
CA PHE A 332 6.08 3.54 33.19
C PHE A 332 6.91 2.57 34.03
N MET A 333 7.60 1.61 33.41
CA MET A 333 8.49 0.69 34.11
C MET A 333 9.76 1.40 34.63
N ASP A 334 10.18 2.48 33.98
CA ASP A 334 11.35 3.27 34.39
C ASP A 334 11.27 4.79 34.05
N PRO A 335 10.36 5.53 34.68
CA PRO A 335 9.97 6.88 34.21
C PRO A 335 11.04 7.96 34.41
N LYS A 336 12.04 7.70 35.26
CA LYS A 336 13.10 8.67 35.61
C LYS A 336 14.45 8.37 34.97
N ASN A 337 14.56 7.32 34.14
CA ASN A 337 15.81 6.95 33.51
C ASN A 337 16.16 7.93 32.37
N SER A 338 17.29 8.60 32.48
CA SER A 338 17.75 9.59 31.52
C SER A 338 18.75 9.03 30.49
N SER A 339 19.15 7.76 30.62
CA SER A 339 20.18 7.14 29.77
C SER A 339 19.61 6.13 28.77
N THR A 340 18.53 5.44 29.13
CA THR A 340 17.90 4.44 28.27
C THR A 340 16.38 4.59 28.31
N LEU A 341 15.71 3.96 27.35
CA LEU A 341 14.26 3.92 27.26
C LEU A 341 13.64 3.33 28.55
N VAL A 342 14.11 2.14 28.90
CA VAL A 342 13.78 1.36 30.11
C VAL A 342 15.03 0.56 30.50
N ASP A 343 15.28 0.38 31.79
CA ASP A 343 16.31 -0.55 32.27
C ASP A 343 15.87 -2.01 32.03
N LYS A 344 16.79 -2.87 31.55
CA LYS A 344 16.47 -4.25 31.17
C LYS A 344 15.96 -5.10 32.35
N ALA A 345 16.47 -4.88 33.56
CA ALA A 345 16.01 -5.62 34.73
C ALA A 345 14.59 -5.18 35.12
N LYS A 346 14.28 -3.89 34.99
CA LYS A 346 12.92 -3.37 35.22
C LYS A 346 11.94 -3.81 34.15
N GLU A 347 12.35 -3.81 32.88
CA GLU A 347 11.54 -4.33 31.77
C GLU A 347 11.19 -5.81 32.00
N SER A 348 12.18 -6.64 32.34
CA SER A 348 11.96 -8.07 32.61
C SER A 348 11.15 -8.33 33.88
N TYR A 349 11.19 -7.43 34.87
CA TYR A 349 10.43 -7.57 36.10
C TYR A 349 8.96 -7.22 35.93
N TRP A 350 8.66 -6.15 35.17
CA TRP A 350 7.30 -5.64 34.98
C TRP A 350 6.60 -6.18 33.73
N GLY A 351 7.35 -6.66 32.74
CA GLY A 351 6.82 -7.07 31.44
C GLY A 351 6.55 -8.58 31.33
N PRO A 352 5.64 -8.99 30.42
CA PRO A 352 4.74 -8.14 29.62
C PRO A 352 3.57 -7.57 30.46
N VAL A 353 2.78 -6.65 29.90
CA VAL A 353 1.55 -6.15 30.55
C VAL A 353 0.54 -7.30 30.65
N ASP A 354 0.12 -7.66 31.87
CA ASP A 354 -0.82 -8.77 32.10
C ASP A 354 -2.23 -8.48 31.59
N ILE A 355 -2.75 -7.28 31.88
CA ILE A 355 -4.11 -6.86 31.50
C ILE A 355 -4.05 -5.44 30.95
N TYR A 356 -4.52 -5.28 29.71
CA TYR A 356 -4.69 -3.98 29.07
C TYR A 356 -6.17 -3.68 28.88
N VAL A 357 -6.66 -2.61 29.52
CA VAL A 357 -8.07 -2.19 29.45
C VAL A 357 -8.20 -0.95 28.58
N GLY A 358 -9.01 -1.02 27.52
CA GLY A 358 -9.26 0.08 26.60
C GLY A 358 -10.46 -0.21 25.70
N GLY A 359 -10.91 0.80 24.94
CA GLY A 359 -12.02 0.66 24.01
C GLY A 359 -11.60 0.10 22.65
N ALA A 360 -12.55 -0.54 21.95
CA ALA A 360 -12.33 -1.18 20.65
C ALA A 360 -12.00 -0.19 19.52
N GLU A 361 -12.23 1.11 19.72
CA GLU A 361 -11.81 2.18 18.80
C GLU A 361 -10.29 2.22 18.56
N HIS A 362 -9.51 1.59 19.44
CA HIS A 362 -8.05 1.54 19.37
C HIS A 362 -7.49 0.29 18.67
N SER A 363 -8.34 -0.59 18.14
CA SER A 363 -7.97 -1.91 17.61
C SER A 363 -6.96 -1.89 16.47
N VAL A 364 -7.19 -1.05 15.44
CA VAL A 364 -6.38 -1.01 14.21
C VAL A 364 -5.43 0.19 14.13
N LEU A 365 -5.47 1.06 15.14
CA LEU A 365 -4.60 2.23 15.28
C LEU A 365 -3.62 1.98 16.42
N HIS A 366 -3.97 2.45 17.62
CA HIS A 366 -3.08 2.41 18.78
C HIS A 366 -2.56 1.01 19.11
N LEU A 367 -3.41 -0.03 19.16
CA LEU A 367 -2.94 -1.39 19.48
C LEU A 367 -2.01 -1.95 18.40
N LEU A 368 -2.31 -1.71 17.12
CA LEU A 368 -1.44 -2.13 16.02
C LEU A 368 -0.09 -1.39 16.06
N TYR A 369 -0.13 -0.07 16.26
CA TYR A 369 1.08 0.76 16.35
C TYR A 369 1.91 0.43 17.58
N ALA A 370 1.29 0.15 18.73
CA ALA A 370 1.98 -0.27 19.95
C ALA A 370 2.73 -1.59 19.74
N ARG A 371 2.12 -2.58 19.07
CA ARG A 371 2.78 -3.84 18.69
C ARG A 371 3.96 -3.61 17.74
N PHE A 372 3.78 -2.74 16.73
CA PHE A 372 4.87 -2.35 15.82
C PHE A 372 6.03 -1.70 16.58
N TRP A 373 5.75 -0.70 17.41
CA TRP A 373 6.76 0.00 18.22
C TRP A 373 7.46 -0.95 19.18
N HIS A 374 6.74 -1.85 19.84
CA HIS A 374 7.34 -2.85 20.73
C HIS A 374 8.40 -3.69 19.99
N LYS A 375 8.06 -4.18 18.79
CA LYS A 375 9.01 -4.94 17.96
C LYS A 375 10.22 -4.11 17.56
N VAL A 376 10.02 -2.85 17.17
CA VAL A 376 11.12 -1.94 16.79
C VAL A 376 12.04 -1.68 17.98
N LEU A 377 11.48 -1.35 19.15
CA LEU A 377 12.24 -0.97 20.33
C LEU A 377 13.00 -2.16 20.94
N ILE A 378 12.38 -3.34 21.02
CA ILE A 378 13.09 -4.56 21.40
C ILE A 378 14.24 -4.82 20.42
N LEU A 379 14.00 -4.82 19.11
CA LEU A 379 15.09 -5.03 18.15
C LEU A 379 16.26 -4.05 18.35
N ILE A 380 15.99 -2.78 18.65
CA ILE A 380 17.03 -1.78 18.90
C ILE A 380 17.74 -2.03 20.24
N GLN A 381 17.01 -2.36 21.30
CA GLN A 381 17.57 -2.60 22.63
C GLN A 381 18.46 -3.86 22.68
N TYR A 382 18.11 -4.89 21.90
CA TYR A 382 18.87 -6.15 21.85
C TYR A 382 19.95 -6.19 20.75
N LYS A 383 19.96 -5.26 19.78
CA LYS A 383 21.07 -5.14 18.79
C LYS A 383 22.43 -4.76 19.40
N ASN A 384 22.43 -4.24 20.62
CA ASN A 384 23.66 -3.95 21.37
C ASN A 384 24.17 -5.17 22.19
N LEU A 385 23.65 -6.37 21.95
CA LEU A 385 24.11 -7.62 22.55
C LEU A 385 24.28 -8.71 21.48
N PRO A 386 25.29 -9.59 21.58
CA PRO A 386 25.35 -10.79 20.75
C PRO A 386 24.13 -11.65 21.08
N PHE A 387 23.37 -12.01 20.03
CA PHE A 387 22.21 -12.90 20.10
C PHE A 387 22.52 -14.16 20.94
N TYR A 388 21.62 -14.51 21.86
CA TYR A 388 21.50 -15.84 22.43
C TYR A 388 20.12 -16.39 22.12
#